data_AF-A0A935BCM0-F1
#
_entry.id   AF-A0A935BCM0-F1
#
_cell.length_a   1.000
_cell.length_b   1.000
_cell.length_c   1.000
_cell.angle_alpha   90.00
_cell.angle_beta   90.00
_cell.angle_gamma   90.00
#
_symmetry.space_group_name_H-M   'P 1'
#
loop_
_entity.id
_entity.type
_entity.pdbx_description
1 polymer ?
#
loop_
_entity_poly.entity_id
_entity_poly.type
_entity_poly.pdbx_seq_one_letter_code
_entity_poly.pdbx_strand_id
1 'polypeptide(L)'
;MNSIIRKRTYLLVIMIWFAGIASAYAQKSATSTDKTKMELTHLIFDRLGAQGVNTNKPLLYGYFFFDRDKAKLERLAANLIKQNYSLVRLERNDDGVCVLHVEKTEAHSVDSLLKREEEFRVLASRFMVATYDGWDVGNADPTKPLVSNDSFRLFMDSKKGNDLFNLGIRLYDLEVNDRAAEVFTECLKQKIKPDVSSFKLAVTQLELGKREEAIFHLEQAKIRAQICRCLFQSRNGLLRSRETSKVA
;
A
#
# COMPACT_ATOMS: atom_id res chain seq x y z
N MET A 1 -40.22 39.40 -69.14
CA MET A 1 -40.85 40.30 -68.16
C MET A 1 -41.23 39.48 -66.93
N ASN A 2 -40.64 39.84 -65.78
CA ASN A 2 -41.10 39.61 -64.39
C ASN A 2 -41.35 38.16 -63.94
N SER A 3 -40.83 37.66 -62.81
CA SER A 3 -40.13 38.29 -61.70
C SER A 3 -39.59 37.22 -60.71
N ILE A 4 -38.38 37.47 -60.17
CA ILE A 4 -38.03 37.37 -58.72
C ILE A 4 -38.11 35.97 -58.09
N ILE A 5 -37.03 35.21 -57.95
CA ILE A 5 -35.92 35.30 -56.97
C ILE A 5 -36.37 35.44 -55.50
N ARG A 6 -36.43 34.30 -54.78
CA ARG A 6 -35.94 34.04 -53.40
C ARG A 6 -36.82 32.99 -52.72
N LYS A 7 -36.23 31.87 -52.29
CA LYS A 7 -35.99 31.59 -50.86
C LYS A 7 -35.25 30.25 -50.66
N ARG A 8 -34.03 30.40 -50.13
CA ARG A 8 -33.44 29.63 -49.02
C ARG A 8 -33.03 28.18 -49.28
N THR A 9 -31.82 28.06 -49.83
CA THR A 9 -30.66 27.39 -49.20
C THR A 9 -30.82 27.21 -47.69
N TYR A 10 -30.60 26.00 -47.17
CA TYR A 10 -30.00 25.62 -45.87
C TYR A 10 -30.43 24.18 -45.54
N LEU A 11 -29.77 23.20 -46.16
CA LEU A 11 -29.93 21.80 -45.80
C LEU A 11 -28.58 21.09 -45.88
N LEU A 12 -27.64 21.56 -45.07
CA LEU A 12 -26.37 20.91 -44.77
C LEU A 12 -25.75 21.63 -43.57
N VAL A 13 -25.06 20.86 -42.72
CA VAL A 13 -24.39 21.25 -41.47
C VAL A 13 -25.24 21.13 -40.19
N ILE A 14 -25.60 19.89 -39.81
CA ILE A 14 -25.61 19.45 -38.40
C ILE A 14 -25.17 17.97 -38.35
N MET A 15 -23.91 17.70 -38.67
CA MET A 15 -23.26 16.39 -38.48
C MET A 15 -21.77 16.68 -38.31
N ILE A 16 -21.37 17.22 -37.16
CA ILE A 16 -20.04 17.22 -36.51
C ILE A 16 -20.19 18.16 -35.31
N TRP A 17 -20.75 17.71 -34.19
CA TRP A 17 -20.61 18.35 -32.87
C TRP A 17 -20.96 17.37 -31.72
N PHE A 18 -20.76 16.06 -31.93
CA PHE A 18 -20.88 15.06 -30.84
C PHE A 18 -19.68 14.10 -30.76
N ALA A 19 -18.58 14.35 -31.48
CA ALA A 19 -17.33 13.61 -31.29
C ALA A 19 -16.41 14.22 -30.20
N GLY A 20 -16.67 15.47 -29.78
CA GLY A 20 -15.78 16.18 -28.85
C GLY A 20 -16.01 15.92 -27.36
N ILE A 21 -17.21 15.45 -26.96
CA ILE A 21 -17.55 15.30 -25.53
C ILE A 21 -17.21 13.90 -25.01
N ALA A 22 -17.23 12.86 -25.85
CA ALA A 22 -16.87 11.50 -25.43
C ALA A 22 -15.37 11.34 -25.11
N SER A 23 -14.50 12.08 -25.81
CA SER A 23 -13.04 12.02 -25.61
C SER A 23 -12.62 12.56 -24.24
N ALA A 24 -13.18 13.70 -23.81
CA ALA A 24 -12.81 14.33 -22.54
C ALA A 24 -13.28 13.54 -21.29
N TYR A 25 -14.40 12.82 -21.37
CA TYR A 25 -14.89 11.99 -20.26
C TYR A 25 -14.09 10.68 -20.11
N ALA A 26 -13.71 10.03 -21.22
CA ALA A 26 -12.86 8.84 -21.19
C ALA A 26 -11.45 9.14 -20.65
N GLN A 27 -10.91 10.31 -20.99
CA GLN A 27 -9.56 10.71 -20.56
C GLN A 27 -9.51 11.11 -19.06
N LYS A 28 -10.64 11.58 -18.49
CA LYS A 28 -10.74 11.92 -17.07
C LYS A 28 -10.89 10.70 -16.15
N SER A 29 -11.55 9.62 -16.60
CA SER A 29 -11.67 8.39 -15.78
C SER A 29 -10.41 7.52 -15.82
N ALA A 30 -9.69 7.50 -16.95
CA ALA A 30 -8.40 6.80 -17.06
C ALA A 30 -7.34 7.43 -16.14
N THR A 31 -7.25 8.77 -16.13
CA THR A 31 -6.25 9.49 -15.31
C THR A 31 -6.50 9.45 -13.81
N SER A 32 -7.76 9.35 -13.35
CA SER A 32 -8.04 9.15 -11.92
C SER A 32 -7.73 7.73 -11.46
N THR A 33 -8.09 6.73 -12.28
CA THR A 33 -7.89 5.32 -11.97
C THR A 33 -6.41 4.95 -11.94
N ASP A 34 -5.61 5.46 -12.89
CA ASP A 34 -4.16 5.22 -12.92
C ASP A 34 -3.42 5.88 -11.74
N LYS A 35 -3.83 7.09 -11.34
CA LYS A 35 -3.25 7.76 -10.17
C LYS A 35 -3.49 6.96 -8.88
N THR A 36 -4.71 6.47 -8.67
CA THR A 36 -5.04 5.65 -7.51
C THR A 36 -4.28 4.32 -7.50
N LYS A 37 -4.05 3.71 -8.67
CA LYS A 37 -3.31 2.45 -8.77
C LYS A 37 -1.81 2.61 -8.47
N MET A 38 -1.23 3.70 -8.95
CA MET A 38 0.16 4.06 -8.63
C MET A 38 0.33 4.30 -7.13
N GLU A 39 -0.57 5.07 -6.51
CA GLU A 39 -0.56 5.32 -5.06
C GLU A 39 -0.68 4.02 -4.24
N LEU A 40 -1.60 3.12 -4.63
CA LEU A 40 -1.73 1.82 -3.98
C LEU A 40 -0.48 0.95 -4.13
N THR A 41 0.15 0.97 -5.31
CA THR A 41 1.39 0.22 -5.56
C THR A 41 2.52 0.74 -4.69
N HIS A 42 2.67 2.07 -4.56
CA HIS A 42 3.60 2.67 -3.62
C HIS A 42 3.31 2.25 -2.18
N LEU A 43 2.05 2.28 -1.76
CA LEU A 43 1.65 1.89 -0.41
C LEU A 43 2.02 0.42 -0.11
N ILE A 44 1.81 -0.49 -1.06
CA ILE A 44 2.21 -1.90 -0.89
C ILE A 44 3.73 -2.00 -0.73
N PHE A 45 4.51 -1.33 -1.59
CA PHE A 45 5.97 -1.34 -1.49
C PHE A 45 6.48 -0.75 -0.16
N ASP A 46 5.82 0.30 0.34
CA ASP A 46 6.12 0.88 1.64
C ASP A 46 5.84 -0.10 2.79
N ARG A 47 4.70 -0.80 2.75
CA ARG A 47 4.34 -1.85 3.72
C ARG A 47 5.34 -3.01 3.71
N LEU A 48 5.77 -3.45 2.54
CA LEU A 48 6.79 -4.49 2.39
C LEU A 48 8.11 -4.04 3.02
N GLY A 49 8.60 -2.87 2.65
CA GLY A 49 9.85 -2.33 3.16
C GLY A 49 9.83 -2.05 4.67
N ALA A 50 8.69 -1.59 5.21
CA ALA A 50 8.53 -1.37 6.64
C ALA A 50 8.54 -2.68 7.44
N GLN A 51 8.18 -3.80 6.83
CA GLN A 51 8.25 -5.13 7.45
C GLN A 51 9.58 -5.86 7.17
N GLY A 52 10.56 -5.18 6.57
CA GLY A 52 11.89 -5.73 6.33
C GLY A 52 12.05 -6.53 5.04
N VAL A 53 11.03 -6.53 4.17
CA VAL A 53 11.15 -7.15 2.83
C VAL A 53 12.07 -6.30 1.97
N ASN A 54 13.05 -6.93 1.32
CA ASN A 54 13.90 -6.27 0.34
C ASN A 54 13.28 -6.37 -1.06
N THR A 55 12.56 -5.33 -1.45
CA THR A 55 11.86 -5.24 -2.75
C THR A 55 12.79 -5.11 -3.96
N ASN A 56 14.09 -4.87 -3.75
CA ASN A 56 15.08 -4.86 -4.83
C ASN A 56 15.61 -6.26 -5.19
N LYS A 57 15.27 -7.27 -4.39
CA LYS A 57 15.59 -8.67 -4.68
C LYS A 57 14.42 -9.33 -5.42
N PRO A 58 14.67 -10.43 -6.16
CA PRO A 58 13.60 -11.21 -6.72
C PRO A 58 12.61 -11.65 -5.63
N LEU A 59 11.33 -11.44 -5.89
CA LEU A 59 10.19 -11.93 -5.11
C LEU A 59 9.31 -12.78 -6.03
N LEU A 60 8.42 -13.58 -5.46
CA LEU A 60 7.45 -14.33 -6.24
C LEU A 60 6.25 -13.43 -6.52
N TYR A 61 5.96 -13.17 -7.79
CA TYR A 61 4.78 -12.41 -8.19
C TYR A 61 3.74 -13.34 -8.78
N GLY A 62 2.53 -13.32 -8.23
CA GLY A 62 1.35 -13.97 -8.79
C GLY A 62 0.53 -12.99 -9.61
N TYR A 63 -0.06 -13.47 -10.69
CA TYR A 63 -0.87 -12.67 -11.63
C TYR A 63 -2.18 -13.36 -11.95
N PHE A 64 -3.28 -12.59 -11.95
CA PHE A 64 -4.63 -13.12 -12.00
C PHE A 64 -5.38 -12.63 -13.24
N PHE A 65 -5.92 -13.59 -14.00
CA PHE A 65 -6.73 -13.34 -15.19
C PHE A 65 -8.07 -14.07 -15.06
N PHE A 66 -9.13 -13.46 -15.58
CA PHE A 66 -10.49 -13.98 -15.45
C PHE A 66 -11.20 -14.01 -16.81
N ASP A 67 -11.91 -15.11 -17.08
CA ASP A 67 -12.84 -15.23 -18.21
C ASP A 67 -13.86 -16.35 -17.93
N ARG A 68 -15.05 -16.29 -18.53
CA ARG A 68 -16.01 -17.41 -18.46
C ARG A 68 -15.65 -18.55 -19.42
N ASP A 69 -14.88 -18.24 -20.47
CA ASP A 69 -14.37 -19.20 -21.44
C ASP A 69 -12.97 -19.68 -21.02
N LYS A 70 -12.93 -20.91 -20.48
CA LYS A 70 -11.70 -21.56 -20.03
C LYS A 70 -10.69 -21.72 -21.17
N ALA A 71 -11.14 -21.96 -22.41
CA ALA A 71 -10.24 -22.21 -23.53
C ALA A 71 -9.38 -20.97 -23.86
N LYS A 72 -9.90 -19.76 -23.62
CA LYS A 72 -9.11 -18.53 -23.77
C LYS A 72 -7.98 -18.46 -22.74
N LEU A 73 -8.29 -18.79 -21.49
CA LEU A 73 -7.32 -18.84 -20.41
C LEU A 73 -6.28 -19.94 -20.63
N GLU A 74 -6.67 -21.11 -21.16
CA GLU A 74 -5.73 -22.19 -21.51
C GLU A 74 -4.71 -21.74 -22.58
N ARG A 75 -5.17 -21.02 -23.62
CA ARG A 75 -4.29 -20.45 -24.65
C ARG A 75 -3.35 -19.39 -24.07
N LEU A 76 -3.86 -18.52 -23.20
CA LEU A 76 -3.06 -17.51 -22.51
C LEU A 76 -2.01 -18.18 -21.61
N ALA A 77 -2.39 -19.17 -20.81
CA ALA A 77 -1.51 -19.94 -19.95
C ALA A 77 -0.38 -20.60 -20.76
N ALA A 78 -0.71 -21.25 -21.88
CA ALA A 78 0.30 -21.85 -22.76
C ALA A 78 1.29 -20.82 -23.33
N ASN A 79 0.86 -19.56 -23.55
CA ASN A 79 1.74 -18.47 -23.95
C ASN A 79 2.65 -17.98 -22.81
N LEU A 80 2.12 -17.91 -21.58
CA LEU A 80 2.85 -17.50 -20.39
C LEU A 80 3.86 -18.57 -19.95
N ILE A 81 3.52 -19.85 -20.01
CA ILE A 81 4.44 -20.95 -19.71
C ILE A 81 5.69 -20.90 -20.60
N LYS A 82 5.54 -20.57 -21.88
CA LYS A 82 6.67 -20.36 -22.81
C LYS A 82 7.58 -19.19 -22.43
N GLN A 83 7.11 -18.29 -21.57
CA GLN A 83 7.84 -17.14 -21.03
C GLN A 83 8.34 -17.40 -19.59
N ASN A 84 8.42 -18.68 -19.20
CA ASN A 84 8.86 -19.15 -17.89
C ASN A 84 7.97 -18.70 -16.71
N TYR A 85 6.67 -18.59 -16.95
CA TYR A 85 5.69 -18.51 -15.87
C TYR A 85 5.27 -19.91 -15.42
N SER A 86 5.05 -20.08 -14.13
CA SER A 86 4.51 -21.31 -13.55
C SER A 86 2.99 -21.22 -13.50
N LEU A 87 2.29 -22.23 -14.01
CA LEU A 87 0.84 -22.33 -13.85
C LEU A 87 0.51 -22.88 -12.47
N VAL A 88 -0.16 -22.08 -11.63
CA VAL A 88 -0.53 -22.47 -10.28
C VAL A 88 -1.97 -22.95 -10.21
N ARG A 89 -2.88 -22.23 -10.85
CA ARG A 89 -4.32 -22.54 -10.80
C ARG A 89 -4.99 -22.14 -12.11
N LEU A 90 -5.86 -23.03 -12.60
CA LEU A 90 -6.78 -22.76 -13.69
C LEU A 90 -8.09 -23.50 -13.45
N GLU A 91 -9.05 -22.83 -12.83
CA GLU A 91 -10.30 -23.45 -12.43
C GLU A 91 -11.49 -22.51 -12.53
N ARG A 92 -12.68 -23.10 -12.53
CA ARG A 92 -13.96 -22.40 -12.57
C ARG A 92 -14.49 -22.26 -11.14
N ASN A 93 -14.88 -21.05 -10.75
CA ASN A 93 -15.58 -20.80 -9.50
C ASN A 93 -17.08 -21.12 -9.62
N ASP A 94 -17.80 -21.06 -8.50
CA ASP A 94 -19.23 -21.38 -8.44
C ASP A 94 -20.09 -20.46 -9.31
N ASP A 95 -19.66 -19.21 -9.53
CA ASP A 95 -20.31 -18.23 -10.40
C ASP A 95 -20.06 -18.47 -11.90
N GLY A 96 -19.35 -19.54 -12.26
CA GLY A 96 -19.02 -19.91 -13.63
C GLY A 96 -17.91 -19.06 -14.27
N VAL A 97 -17.21 -18.23 -13.50
CA VAL A 97 -16.02 -17.48 -13.93
C VAL A 97 -14.80 -18.36 -13.73
N CYS A 98 -13.96 -18.48 -14.75
CA CYS A 98 -12.67 -19.16 -14.65
C CYS A 98 -11.58 -18.19 -14.23
N VAL A 99 -10.69 -18.64 -13.35
CA VAL A 99 -9.52 -17.90 -12.87
C VAL A 99 -8.27 -18.60 -13.37
N LEU A 100 -7.38 -17.84 -13.98
CA LEU A 100 -6.00 -18.23 -14.28
C LEU A 100 -5.07 -17.50 -13.31
N HIS A 101 -4.35 -18.25 -12.49
CA HIS A 101 -3.27 -17.76 -11.64
C HIS A 101 -1.94 -18.34 -12.14
N VAL A 102 -1.02 -17.45 -12.48
CA VAL A 102 0.36 -17.79 -12.83
C VAL A 102 1.33 -17.05 -11.93
N GLU A 103 2.49 -17.65 -11.69
CA GLU A 103 3.53 -17.07 -10.86
C GLU A 103 4.86 -16.97 -11.59
N LYS A 104 5.66 -15.97 -11.21
CA LYS A 104 7.05 -15.85 -11.65
C LYS A 104 7.92 -15.16 -10.60
N THR A 105 9.12 -15.67 -10.42
CA THR A 105 10.13 -15.00 -9.57
C THR A 105 10.80 -13.91 -10.38
N GLU A 106 10.55 -12.65 -10.01
CA GLU A 106 11.10 -11.47 -10.68
C GLU A 106 11.35 -10.33 -9.69
N ALA A 107 12.17 -9.35 -10.08
CA ALA A 107 12.45 -8.17 -9.28
C ALA A 107 11.75 -6.98 -9.91
N HIS A 108 11.03 -6.22 -9.11
CA HIS A 108 10.29 -5.04 -9.57
C HIS A 108 10.57 -3.81 -8.72
N SER A 109 10.80 -2.68 -9.38
CA SER A 109 10.44 -1.37 -8.85
C SER A 109 8.95 -1.09 -9.10
N VAL A 110 8.39 -0.08 -8.43
CA VAL A 110 7.02 0.39 -8.68
C VAL A 110 6.78 0.64 -10.18
N ASP A 111 7.67 1.38 -10.84
CA ASP A 111 7.54 1.68 -12.28
C ASP A 111 7.54 0.42 -13.15
N SER A 112 8.44 -0.52 -12.86
CA SER A 112 8.52 -1.76 -13.63
C SER A 112 7.30 -2.64 -13.45
N LEU A 113 6.66 -2.60 -12.27
CA LEU A 113 5.45 -3.34 -11.99
C LEU A 113 4.25 -2.70 -12.67
N LEU A 114 4.11 -1.37 -12.63
CA LEU A 114 3.08 -0.64 -13.37
C LEU A 114 3.18 -0.92 -14.88
N LYS A 115 4.40 -0.97 -15.41
CA LYS A 115 4.63 -1.37 -16.80
C LYS A 115 4.20 -2.81 -17.06
N ARG A 116 4.55 -3.75 -16.17
CA ARG A 116 4.13 -5.15 -16.26
C ARG A 116 2.61 -5.29 -16.28
N GLU A 117 1.90 -4.52 -15.46
CA GLU A 117 0.45 -4.52 -15.44
C GLU A 117 -0.16 -4.07 -16.77
N GLU A 118 0.40 -3.03 -17.38
CA GLU A 118 -0.04 -2.58 -18.70
C GLU A 118 0.23 -3.64 -19.78
N GLU A 119 1.42 -4.27 -19.76
CA GLU A 119 1.74 -5.39 -20.64
C GLU A 119 0.71 -6.53 -20.50
N PHE A 120 0.24 -6.83 -19.29
CA PHE A 120 -0.77 -7.85 -19.05
C PHE A 120 -2.19 -7.45 -19.46
N ARG A 121 -2.59 -6.18 -19.34
CA ARG A 121 -3.86 -5.70 -19.91
C ARG A 121 -3.88 -5.84 -21.44
N VAL A 122 -2.79 -5.44 -22.09
CA VAL A 122 -2.62 -5.59 -23.54
C VAL A 122 -2.61 -7.07 -23.93
N LEU A 123 -1.94 -7.91 -23.15
CA LEU A 123 -1.89 -9.35 -23.37
C LEU A 123 -3.29 -9.99 -23.24
N ALA A 124 -4.04 -9.66 -22.19
CA ALA A 124 -5.40 -10.16 -21.99
C ALA A 124 -6.29 -9.80 -23.19
N SER A 125 -6.21 -8.54 -23.65
CA SER A 125 -6.93 -8.06 -24.84
C SER A 125 -6.55 -8.85 -26.11
N ARG A 126 -5.26 -9.12 -26.32
CA ARG A 126 -4.77 -9.90 -27.47
C ARG A 126 -5.28 -11.34 -27.47
N PHE A 127 -5.45 -11.95 -26.30
CA PHE A 127 -6.01 -13.30 -26.14
C PHE A 127 -7.54 -13.30 -26.00
N MET A 128 -8.18 -12.13 -26.09
CA MET A 128 -9.61 -11.91 -25.87
C MET A 128 -10.11 -12.39 -24.50
N VAL A 129 -9.21 -12.42 -23.52
CA VAL A 129 -9.52 -12.71 -22.11
C VAL A 129 -10.20 -11.51 -21.50
N ALA A 130 -11.29 -11.74 -20.76
CA ALA A 130 -12.16 -10.68 -20.28
C ALA A 130 -11.43 -9.64 -19.42
N THR A 131 -10.59 -10.06 -18.46
CA THR A 131 -9.82 -9.11 -17.65
C THR A 131 -8.52 -9.68 -17.08
N TYR A 132 -7.55 -8.79 -16.88
CA TYR A 132 -6.45 -8.93 -15.94
C TYR A 132 -6.80 -8.09 -14.70
N ASP A 133 -6.85 -8.73 -13.54
CA ASP A 133 -7.33 -8.09 -12.31
C ASP A 133 -6.20 -7.41 -11.53
N GLY A 134 -5.06 -8.10 -11.39
CA GLY A 134 -3.93 -7.59 -10.64
C GLY A 134 -2.91 -8.65 -10.30
N TRP A 135 -2.12 -8.33 -9.28
CA TRP A 135 -0.98 -9.11 -8.82
C TRP A 135 -0.98 -9.24 -7.30
N ASP A 136 -0.31 -10.28 -6.83
CA ASP A 136 0.14 -10.39 -5.45
C ASP A 136 1.65 -10.60 -5.40
N VAL A 137 2.21 -10.59 -4.20
CA VAL A 137 3.63 -10.80 -3.97
C VAL A 137 3.84 -11.73 -2.80
N GLY A 138 4.73 -12.69 -2.99
CA GLY A 138 5.12 -13.72 -2.06
C GLY A 138 6.63 -13.84 -1.93
N ASN A 139 7.05 -14.74 -1.05
CA ASN A 139 8.46 -15.07 -0.91
C ASN A 139 8.96 -15.74 -2.19
N ALA A 140 10.18 -15.42 -2.62
CA ALA A 140 10.81 -16.08 -3.78
C ALA A 140 10.84 -17.61 -3.65
N ASP A 141 10.89 -18.12 -2.42
CA ASP A 141 10.61 -19.52 -2.09
C ASP A 141 9.13 -19.65 -1.68
N PRO A 142 8.25 -20.23 -2.52
CA PRO A 142 6.81 -20.32 -2.25
C PRO A 142 6.46 -21.14 -1.01
N THR A 143 7.41 -21.90 -0.45
CA THR A 143 7.21 -22.68 0.78
C THR A 143 7.39 -21.84 2.05
N LYS A 144 7.83 -20.58 1.92
CA LYS A 144 8.13 -19.68 3.04
C LYS A 144 7.16 -18.50 3.06
N PRO A 145 6.82 -17.97 4.25
CA PRO A 145 6.08 -16.72 4.34
C PRO A 145 6.92 -15.56 3.79
N LEU A 146 6.26 -14.55 3.22
CA LEU A 146 6.93 -13.32 2.77
C LEU A 146 7.61 -12.59 3.93
N VAL A 147 6.94 -12.54 5.09
CA VAL A 147 7.46 -12.02 6.34
C VAL A 147 7.12 -13.02 7.45
N SER A 148 8.14 -13.60 8.08
CA SER A 148 7.97 -14.38 9.32
C SER A 148 8.19 -13.50 10.55
N ASN A 149 7.72 -13.97 11.71
CA ASN A 149 8.00 -13.29 12.98
C ASN A 149 9.52 -13.19 13.23
N ASP A 150 10.27 -14.23 12.90
CA ASP A 150 11.72 -14.23 13.11
C ASP A 150 12.43 -13.28 12.14
N SER A 151 12.04 -13.24 10.86
CA SER A 151 12.64 -12.31 9.89
C SER A 151 12.34 -10.86 10.25
N PHE A 152 11.12 -10.57 10.70
CA PHE A 152 10.74 -9.24 11.15
C PHE A 152 11.52 -8.83 12.41
N ARG A 153 11.65 -9.71 13.40
CA ARG A 153 12.44 -9.45 14.61
C ARG A 153 13.89 -9.15 14.29
N LEU A 154 14.53 -9.95 13.41
CA LEU A 154 15.90 -9.68 12.97
C LEU A 154 16.03 -8.31 12.29
N PHE A 155 15.05 -7.93 11.45
CA PHE A 155 15.02 -6.60 10.83
C PHE A 155 14.83 -5.47 11.86
N MET A 156 13.95 -5.66 12.82
CA MET A 156 13.69 -4.71 13.92
C MET A 156 14.93 -4.55 14.81
N ASP A 157 15.57 -5.65 15.21
CA ASP A 157 16.74 -5.67 16.08
C ASP A 157 17.96 -4.98 15.44
N SER A 158 17.97 -4.92 14.11
CA SER A 158 18.95 -4.16 13.32
C SER A 158 18.79 -2.64 13.45
N LYS A 159 17.70 -2.14 14.05
CA LYS A 159 17.43 -0.71 14.27
C LYS A 159 17.74 -0.34 15.72
N LYS A 160 18.18 0.91 15.96
CA LYS A 160 18.52 1.43 17.29
C LYS A 160 18.03 2.87 17.47
N GLY A 161 17.80 3.27 18.72
CA GLY A 161 17.47 4.65 19.07
C GLY A 161 16.30 5.22 18.24
N ASN A 162 16.51 6.36 17.59
CA ASN A 162 15.47 7.01 16.79
C ASN A 162 15.04 6.16 15.57
N ASP A 163 15.90 5.32 14.99
CA ASP A 163 15.53 4.52 13.82
C ASP A 163 14.51 3.45 14.18
N LEU A 164 14.63 2.84 15.37
CA LEU A 164 13.64 1.88 15.87
C LEU A 164 12.31 2.58 16.14
N PHE A 165 12.35 3.76 16.75
CA PHE A 165 11.12 4.54 16.98
C PHE A 165 10.45 4.96 15.67
N ASN A 166 11.23 5.44 14.69
CA ASN A 166 10.72 5.84 13.37
C ASN A 166 10.13 4.67 12.60
N LEU A 167 10.71 3.46 12.74
CA LEU A 167 10.11 2.24 12.21
C LEU A 167 8.72 1.99 12.81
N GLY A 168 8.57 2.15 14.13
CA GLY A 168 7.27 2.01 14.80
C GLY A 168 6.24 3.01 14.31
N ILE A 169 6.64 4.27 14.12
CA ILE A 169 5.77 5.31 13.53
C ILE A 169 5.37 4.94 12.10
N ARG A 170 6.31 4.51 11.26
CA ARG A 170 6.01 4.12 9.87
C ARG A 170 5.05 2.95 9.81
N LEU A 171 5.24 1.92 10.64
CA LEU A 171 4.31 0.78 10.71
C LEU A 171 2.92 1.19 11.19
N TYR A 172 2.85 2.09 12.17
CA TYR A 172 1.60 2.68 12.64
C TYR A 172 0.87 3.46 11.54
N ASP A 173 1.57 4.35 10.83
CA ASP A 173 0.98 5.16 9.75
C ASP A 173 0.54 4.31 8.56
N LEU A 174 1.20 3.16 8.36
CA LEU A 174 0.82 2.16 7.35
C LEU A 174 -0.26 1.18 7.83
N GLU A 175 -0.77 1.34 9.05
CA GLU A 175 -1.80 0.50 9.70
C GLU A 175 -1.39 -0.97 9.89
N VAL A 176 -0.08 -1.23 9.98
CA VAL A 176 0.48 -2.56 10.32
C VAL A 176 0.57 -2.66 11.85
N ASN A 177 -0.60 -2.63 12.50
CA ASN A 177 -0.74 -2.39 13.94
C ASN A 177 -0.11 -3.46 14.83
N ASP A 178 -0.13 -4.72 14.41
CA ASP A 178 0.52 -5.84 15.11
C ASP A 178 2.03 -5.62 15.20
N ARG A 179 2.67 -5.29 14.08
CA ARG A 179 4.10 -5.01 14.01
C ARG A 179 4.48 -3.70 14.68
N ALA A 180 3.65 -2.66 14.55
CA ALA A 180 3.84 -1.41 15.25
C ALA A 180 3.85 -1.61 16.78
N ALA A 181 2.94 -2.44 17.30
CA ALA A 181 2.89 -2.77 18.72
C ALA A 181 4.16 -3.51 19.19
N GLU A 182 4.69 -4.45 18.41
CA GLU A 182 5.98 -5.12 18.71
C GLU A 182 7.12 -4.09 18.82
N VAL A 183 7.20 -3.16 17.86
CA VAL A 183 8.26 -2.13 17.84
C VAL A 183 8.15 -1.15 19.00
N PHE A 184 6.94 -0.66 19.33
CA PHE A 184 6.78 0.25 20.47
C PHE A 184 7.03 -0.44 21.81
N THR A 185 6.70 -1.73 21.92
CA THR A 185 7.06 -2.55 23.08
C THR A 185 8.58 -2.60 23.24
N GLU A 186 9.31 -2.81 22.15
CA GLU A 186 10.77 -2.83 22.16
C GLU A 186 11.38 -1.46 22.48
N CYS A 187 10.79 -0.38 21.95
CA CYS A 187 11.17 0.99 22.34
C CYS A 187 11.04 1.22 23.86
N LEU A 188 9.97 0.74 24.49
CA LEU A 188 9.75 0.88 25.92
C LEU A 188 10.80 0.14 26.75
N LYS A 189 11.15 -1.09 26.36
CA LYS A 189 12.22 -1.86 27.02
C LYS A 189 13.56 -1.12 26.95
N GLN A 190 13.86 -0.51 25.81
CA GLN A 190 15.08 0.26 25.59
C GLN A 190 14.98 1.71 26.09
N LYS A 191 13.86 2.10 26.72
CA LYS A 191 13.59 3.47 27.20
C LYS A 191 13.71 4.55 26.11
N ILE A 192 13.42 4.19 24.86
CA ILE A 192 13.40 5.10 23.72
C ILE A 192 12.06 5.83 23.72
N LYS A 193 12.08 7.15 23.93
CA LYS A 193 10.90 8.04 23.92
C LYS A 193 9.69 7.43 24.68
N PRO A 194 9.86 7.01 25.94
CA PRO A 194 8.93 6.08 26.57
C PRO A 194 7.50 6.62 26.72
N ASP A 195 7.32 7.93 26.87
CA ASP A 195 6.00 8.55 26.98
C ASP A 195 5.21 8.40 25.67
N VAL A 196 5.87 8.71 24.54
CA VAL A 196 5.27 8.62 23.21
C VAL A 196 5.10 7.16 22.79
N SER A 197 6.09 6.31 23.06
CA SER A 197 5.99 4.88 22.79
C SER A 197 4.88 4.21 23.59
N SER A 198 4.66 4.59 24.85
CA SER A 198 3.56 4.06 25.66
C SER A 198 2.21 4.50 25.12
N PHE A 199 2.08 5.78 24.73
CA PHE A 199 0.84 6.27 24.12
C PHE A 199 0.56 5.58 22.77
N LYS A 200 1.55 5.50 21.88
CA LYS A 200 1.38 4.86 20.58
C LYS A 200 1.08 3.37 20.69
N LEU A 201 1.73 2.67 21.63
CA LEU A 201 1.43 1.26 21.92
C LEU A 201 -0.03 1.08 22.36
N ALA A 202 -0.53 1.95 23.25
CA ALA A 202 -1.92 1.87 23.67
C ALA A 202 -2.90 2.06 22.51
N VAL A 203 -2.65 3.03 21.63
CA VAL A 203 -3.50 3.24 20.44
C VAL A 203 -3.46 2.02 19.52
N THR A 204 -2.26 1.48 19.22
CA THR A 204 -2.16 0.25 18.41
C THR A 204 -2.90 -0.94 19.03
N GLN A 205 -2.92 -1.05 20.36
CA GLN A 205 -3.65 -2.11 21.05
C GLN A 205 -5.16 -1.92 20.96
N LEU A 206 -5.66 -0.68 21.01
CA LEU A 206 -7.09 -0.39 20.76
C LEU A 206 -7.51 -0.83 19.36
N GLU A 207 -6.70 -0.51 18.34
CA GLU A 207 -6.96 -0.93 16.95
C GLU A 207 -6.95 -2.47 16.80
N LEU A 208 -6.17 -3.16 17.63
CA LEU A 208 -6.14 -4.63 17.70
C LEU A 208 -7.24 -5.23 18.57
N GLY A 209 -8.14 -4.41 19.16
CA GLY A 209 -9.20 -4.85 20.07
C GLY A 209 -8.74 -5.22 21.49
N LYS A 210 -7.48 -4.95 21.83
CA LYS A 210 -6.82 -5.27 23.11
C LYS A 210 -7.00 -4.14 24.13
N ARG A 211 -8.23 -3.99 24.62
CA ARG A 211 -8.64 -2.84 25.44
C ARG A 211 -7.96 -2.78 26.81
N GLU A 212 -7.78 -3.91 27.47
CA GLU A 212 -7.19 -3.96 28.81
C GLU A 212 -5.71 -3.55 28.77
N GLU A 213 -4.96 -4.08 27.80
CA GLU A 213 -3.57 -3.70 27.58
C GLU A 213 -3.46 -2.21 27.24
N ALA A 214 -4.36 -1.70 26.40
CA ALA A 214 -4.36 -0.28 26.05
C ALA A 214 -4.55 0.64 27.27
N ILE A 215 -5.49 0.31 28.17
CA ILE A 215 -5.72 1.09 29.40
C ILE A 215 -4.44 1.14 30.24
N PHE A 216 -3.80 -0.01 30.47
CA PHE A 216 -2.55 -0.09 31.21
C PHE A 216 -1.47 0.86 30.64
N HIS A 217 -1.29 0.85 29.32
CA HIS A 217 -0.29 1.71 28.68
C HIS A 217 -0.66 3.20 28.64
N LEU A 218 -1.96 3.55 28.61
CA LEU A 218 -2.42 4.94 28.76
C LEU A 218 -2.15 5.49 30.16
N GLU A 219 -2.37 4.68 31.20
CA GLU A 219 -2.07 5.07 32.58
C GLU A 219 -0.57 5.33 32.76
N GLN A 220 0.27 4.45 32.23
CA GLN A 220 1.72 4.63 32.23
C GLN A 220 2.15 5.92 31.51
N ALA A 221 1.56 6.22 30.34
CA ALA A 221 1.85 7.45 29.61
C ALA A 221 1.44 8.71 30.42
N LYS A 222 0.27 8.67 31.05
CA LYS A 222 -0.26 9.78 31.87
C LYS A 222 0.61 10.05 33.10
N ILE A 223 1.00 9.00 33.82
CA ILE A 223 1.87 9.11 35.01
C ILE A 223 3.21 9.75 34.62
N ARG A 224 3.82 9.28 33.52
CA ARG A 224 5.10 9.83 33.06
C ARG A 224 4.99 11.29 32.63
N ALA A 225 3.93 11.66 31.91
CA ALA A 225 3.68 13.05 31.54
C ALA A 225 3.52 13.96 32.76
N GLN A 226 2.88 13.50 33.82
CA GLN A 226 2.77 14.22 35.09
C GLN A 226 4.13 14.38 35.78
N ILE A 227 4.94 13.32 35.85
CA ILE A 227 6.29 13.36 36.42
C ILE A 227 7.18 14.35 35.66
N CYS A 228 7.17 14.31 34.33
CA CYS A 228 7.91 15.25 33.48
C CYS A 228 7.51 16.70 33.76
N ARG A 229 6.21 16.97 33.97
CA ARG A 229 5.71 18.31 34.33
C ARG A 229 6.24 18.76 35.70
N CYS A 230 6.19 17.89 36.71
CA CYS A 230 6.69 18.20 38.06
C CYS A 230 8.21 18.46 38.07
N LEU A 231 8.99 17.63 37.36
CA LEU A 231 10.44 17.81 37.25
C LEU A 231 10.81 19.11 36.52
N PHE A 232 10.08 19.47 35.45
CA PHE A 232 10.29 20.72 34.73
C PHE A 232 9.99 21.95 35.60
N GLN A 233 8.88 21.92 36.35
CA GLN A 233 8.53 22.99 37.30
C GLN A 233 9.54 23.13 38.43
N SER A 234 9.99 22.01 39.01
CA SER A 234 11.02 21.99 40.07
C SER A 234 12.36 22.54 39.55
N ARG A 235 12.79 22.14 38.36
CA ARG A 235 14.04 22.62 37.74
C ARG A 235 13.98 24.12 37.43
N ASN A 236 12.87 24.64 36.93
CA ASN A 236 12.71 26.07 36.68
C ASN A 236 12.59 26.89 37.97
N GLY A 237 11.97 26.33 39.02
CA GLY A 237 11.97 26.93 40.35
C GLY A 237 13.38 27.04 40.95
N LEU A 238 14.20 25.99 40.81
CA LEU A 238 15.59 25.99 41.26
C LEU A 238 16.45 27.01 40.50
N LEU A 239 16.27 27.13 39.18
CA LEU A 239 16.99 28.12 38.36
C LEU A 239 16.65 29.56 38.78
N ARG A 240 15.36 29.86 39.00
CA ARG A 240 14.93 31.18 39.52
C ARG A 240 15.54 31.50 40.89
N SER A 241 15.60 30.54 41.81
CA SER A 241 16.18 30.75 43.15
C SER A 241 17.71 30.99 43.13
N ARG A 242 18.42 30.48 42.12
CA ARG A 242 19.85 30.72 41.90
C ARG A 242 20.15 32.08 41.25
N GLU A 243 19.22 32.61 40.46
CA GLU A 243 19.35 33.97 39.92
C GLU A 243 19.08 35.02 40.99
N THR A 244 18.08 34.82 41.87
CA THR A 244 17.78 35.76 42.96
C THR A 244 18.86 35.81 44.05
N SER A 245 19.65 34.74 44.23
CA SER A 245 20.75 34.70 45.21
C SER A 245 22.08 35.24 44.68
N LYS A 246 22.19 35.56 43.38
CA LYS A 246 23.37 36.23 42.79
C LYS A 246 23.23 37.75 42.68
N VAL A 247 22.05 38.29 43.00
CA VAL A 247 21.71 39.72 42.90
C VAL A 247 21.55 40.36 44.30
N ALA A 248 21.75 39.58 45.37
CA ALA A 248 21.86 40.05 46.75
C ALA A 248 23.33 40.00 47.19
#